data_AF-G7ZU77-F1
#
_entry.id   AF-G7ZU77-F1
#
_cell.length_a   1.000
_cell.length_b   1.000
_cell.length_c   1.000
_cell.angle_alpha   90.00
_cell.angle_beta   90.00
_cell.angle_gamma   90.00
#
_symmetry.space_group_name_H-M   'P 1'
#
loop_
_entity.id
_entity.type
_entity.pdbx_description
1 polymer ?
#
loop_
_entity_poly.entity_id
_entity_poly.type
_entity_poly.pdbx_seq_one_letter_code
_entity_poly.pdbx_strand_id
1 'polypeptide(L)' 'VDVTLAPNNISHAVIAEGKRQVSSRNPQIMYQAPGTLFTFPSLTNFNYCTGVLGSQSITSGKH' A
#
# COMPACT_ATOMS: atom_id res chain seq x y z
N VAL A 1 -5.77 20.73 6.29
CA VAL A 1 -5.38 20.05 7.55
C VAL A 1 -4.08 19.27 7.32
N ASP A 2 -3.25 19.03 8.34
CA ASP A 2 -2.05 18.17 8.20
C ASP A 2 -2.44 16.69 8.20
N VAL A 3 -1.98 15.91 7.23
CA VAL A 3 -2.41 14.52 6.99
C VAL A 3 -1.24 13.56 7.15
N THR A 4 -1.48 12.47 7.87
CA THR A 4 -0.57 11.32 7.95
C THR A 4 -1.32 10.04 7.58
N LEU A 5 -0.60 9.05 7.08
CA LEU A 5 -1.13 7.78 6.62
C LEU A 5 -1.25 6.77 7.78
N ALA A 6 -2.33 6.00 7.79
CA ALA A 6 -2.51 4.87 8.70
C ALA A 6 -1.98 3.57 8.07
N PRO A 7 -1.04 2.86 8.72
CA PRO A 7 -0.71 1.49 8.37
C PRO A 7 -1.96 0.61 8.47
N ASN A 8 -2.14 -0.25 7.47
CA ASN A 8 -3.21 -1.23 7.44
C ASN A 8 -2.69 -2.57 6.92
N ASN A 9 -3.30 -3.66 7.35
CA ASN A 9 -2.84 -5.03 7.04
C ASN A 9 -3.52 -5.62 5.81
N ILE A 10 -4.37 -4.85 5.13
CA ILE A 10 -5.17 -5.30 3.97
C ILE A 10 -4.49 -4.90 2.66
N SER A 11 -3.73 -3.81 2.67
CA SER A 11 -2.97 -3.32 1.53
C SER A 11 -1.52 -3.80 1.56
N HIS A 12 -0.94 -3.99 0.37
CA HIS A 12 0.48 -4.24 0.16
C HIS A 12 1.30 -2.95 -0.02
N ALA A 13 0.72 -1.80 0.33
CA ALA A 13 1.39 -0.52 0.20
C ALA A 13 2.53 -0.39 1.20
N VAL A 14 3.64 0.21 0.78
CA VAL A 14 4.73 0.56 1.69
C VAL A 14 4.54 2.02 2.10
N ILE A 15 4.35 2.25 3.39
CA ILE A 15 4.25 3.58 3.99
C ILE A 15 5.59 3.91 4.63
N ALA A 16 6.14 5.07 4.29
CA ALA A 16 7.41 5.53 4.86
C ALA A 16 7.29 5.78 6.38
N GLU A 17 8.39 5.73 7.11
CA GLU A 17 8.43 5.94 8.56
C GLU A 17 7.78 7.26 8.99
N GLY A 18 8.02 8.34 8.22
CA GLY A 18 7.40 9.64 8.44
C GLY A 18 5.89 9.72 8.14
N LYS A 19 5.26 8.63 7.68
CA LYS A 19 3.82 8.49 7.37
C LYS A 19 3.25 9.53 6.39
N ARG A 20 4.10 10.19 5.61
CA ARG A 20 3.72 11.21 4.62
C ARG A 20 3.95 10.79 3.18
N GLN A 21 4.50 9.59 2.98
CA GLN A 21 4.77 9.03 1.67
C GLN A 21 4.27 7.59 1.62
N VAL A 22 3.67 7.23 0.49
CA VAL A 22 3.26 5.88 0.16
C VAL A 22 3.82 5.52 -1.21
N SER A 23 4.26 4.28 -1.36
CA SER A 23 4.63 3.70 -2.65
C SER A 23 3.93 2.35 -2.81
N SER A 24 3.54 2.04 -4.04
CA SER A 24 3.31 0.64 -4.40
C SER A 24 4.63 -0.10 -4.24
N ARG A 25 4.61 -1.28 -3.62
CA ARG A 25 5.81 -2.11 -3.52
C ARG A 25 6.28 -2.46 -4.95
N ASN A 26 7.58 -2.35 -5.22
CA ASN A 26 8.15 -2.91 -6.44
C ASN A 26 7.82 -4.44 -6.48
N PRO A 27 7.39 -5.04 -7.60
CA PRO A 27 6.93 -6.45 -7.66
C PRO A 27 7.97 -7.51 -7.26
N GLN A 28 9.19 -7.10 -6.90
CA GLN A 28 10.35 -7.98 -6.69
C GLN A 28 10.18 -9.04 -5.61
N ILE A 29 9.21 -8.91 -4.69
CA ILE A 29 9.16 -9.78 -3.53
C ILE A 29 7.71 -10.06 -3.10
N MET A 30 6.90 -10.60 -4.01
CA MET A 30 5.82 -11.47 -3.57
C MET A 30 6.41 -12.88 -3.47
N TYR A 31 6.94 -13.25 -2.29
CA TYR A 31 7.54 -14.57 -2.03
C TYR A 31 6.52 -15.68 -2.24
N GLN A 32 6.32 -16.13 -3.48
CA GLN A 32 5.55 -17.34 -3.77
C GLN A 32 6.13 -18.23 -4.88
N ALA A 33 7.28 -17.91 -5.49
CA ALA A 33 7.95 -18.86 -6.38
C ALA A 33 9.46 -18.93 -6.10
N PRO A 34 9.99 -20.09 -5.68
CA PRO A 34 11.43 -20.35 -5.71
C PRO A 34 11.95 -20.16 -7.14
N GLY A 35 12.91 -19.26 -7.35
CA GLY A 35 13.63 -19.13 -8.62
C GLY A 35 13.19 -17.99 -9.56
N THR A 36 12.22 -17.15 -9.20
CA THR A 36 11.87 -15.95 -9.99
C THR A 36 11.99 -14.68 -9.14
N LEU A 37 12.85 -13.74 -9.57
CA LEU A 37 13.00 -12.42 -8.94
C LEU A 37 11.76 -11.52 -9.12
N PHE A 38 10.86 -11.91 -10.03
CA PHE A 38 9.59 -11.24 -10.29
C PHE A 38 8.55 -12.30 -10.67
N THR A 39 7.59 -12.58 -9.79
CA THR A 39 6.37 -13.31 -10.15
C THR A 39 5.31 -12.29 -10.53
N PHE A 40 4.91 -12.28 -11.80
CA PHE A 40 3.77 -11.50 -12.26
C PHE A 40 2.50 -12.12 -11.67
N PRO A 41 1.69 -11.38 -10.89
CA PRO A 41 0.45 -11.91 -10.35
C PRO A 41 -0.60 -12.01 -11.47
N SER A 42 -0.59 -13.12 -12.21
CA SER A 42 -1.61 -13.44 -13.21
C SER A 42 -2.99 -13.68 -12.56
N LEU A 43 -3.00 -14.13 -11.30
CA LEU A 43 -4.20 -14.43 -10.51
C LEU A 43 -5.07 -13.20 -10.19
N THR A 44 -4.49 -11.99 -10.16
CA THR A 44 -5.23 -10.74 -9.84
C THR A 44 -5.33 -9.78 -11.03
N ASN A 45 -5.05 -10.25 -12.27
CA ASN A 45 -5.07 -9.40 -13.47
C ASN A 45 -4.21 -8.14 -13.33
N PHE A 46 -2.95 -8.28 -12.88
CA PHE A 46 -2.03 -7.13 -12.69
C PHE A 46 -2.50 -6.06 -11.68
N ASN A 47 -3.56 -6.32 -10.91
CA ASN A 47 -4.00 -5.40 -9.86
C ASN A 47 -3.23 -5.68 -8.57
N TYR A 48 -2.60 -4.63 -8.04
CA TYR A 48 -1.90 -4.62 -6.75
C TYR A 48 -2.74 -3.86 -5.72
N CYS A 49 -3.28 -4.58 -4.74
CA CYS A 49 -4.09 -4.00 -3.65
C CYS A 49 -3.23 -3.07 -2.77
N THR A 50 -3.21 -1.77 -3.05
CA THR A 50 -2.29 -0.79 -2.42
C THR A 50 -2.98 0.46 -1.85
N GLY A 51 -4.31 0.41 -1.66
CA GLY A 51 -5.06 1.52 -1.08
C GLY A 51 -4.73 1.76 0.40
N VAL A 52 -4.55 3.02 0.79
CA VAL A 52 -4.29 3.45 2.18
C VAL A 52 -5.26 4.57 2.57
N LEU A 53 -5.50 4.72 3.87
CA LEU A 53 -6.35 5.77 4.44
C LEU A 53 -5.51 6.76 5.26
N GLY A 54 -6.07 7.95 5.47
CA GLY A 54 -5.56 8.89 6.45
C GLY A 54 -5.73 8.35 7.88
N SER A 55 -4.86 8.79 8.78
CA SER A 55 -4.88 8.43 10.21
C SER A 55 -6.04 9.03 10.99
N GLN A 56 -6.63 10.10 10.47
CA GLN A 56 -7.77 10.80 11.07
C GLN A 56 -9.00 10.62 10.19
N SER A 57 -10.13 10.32 10.83
CA SER A 57 -11.43 10.34 10.18
C SER A 57 -11.99 11.76 10.15
N ILE A 58 -12.80 12.04 9.13
CA ILE A 58 -13.56 13.28 9.03
C ILE A 58 -15.03 12.93 9.22
N THR A 59 -15.69 13.55 10.20
CA THR A 59 -17.12 13.33 10.48
C THR A 59 -17.99 14.56 10.27
N SER A 60 -17.41 15.76 10.16
CA SER A 60 -18.12 17.02 9.86
C SER A 60 -17.13 18.13 9.44
N GLY A 61 -17.60 19.24 8.85
CA GLY A 61 -16.78 20.41 8.53
C GLY A 61 -15.97 20.32 7.22
N LYS A 62 -15.06 21.30 7.00
CA LYS A 62 -14.11 21.35 5.86
C LYS A 62 -12.68 21.11 6.38
N HIS A 63 -11.88 20.33 5.66
CA HIS A 63 -10.55 19.86 6.09
C HIS A 63 -9.50 19.96 4.98
#